data_AF-A0A2V7Y4B3-F1
#
_entry.id   AF-A0A2V7Y4B3-F1
#
_cell.length_a   1.000
_cell.length_b   1.000
_cell.length_c   1.000
_cell.angle_alpha   90.00
_cell.angle_beta   90.00
_cell.angle_gamma   90.00
#
_symmetry.space_group_name_H-M   'P 1'
#
loop_
_entity.id
_entity.type
_entity.pdbx_description
1 polymer ?
#
loop_
_entity_poly.entity_id
_entity_poly.type
_entity_poly.pdbx_seq_one_letter_code
_entity_poly.pdbx_strand_id
1 'polypeptide(L)'
;MLCTLCGRPLAPGARYCGACGRAASPPATFDLDYLEEAVGVSLRETVLLDKITGSEILKSPVFRFLAFVAIVPLAIEVFEENHAILYGLALWSMALWSMLLYRLFADRDLSFRLAFGTVLFTCFIGLPILEIWLFLPPDITGWMITRNFLALRLGGYVFGVGLREEMTKALPLVALALFTHRMRKPIHGLLLGMMSGIGFAGAENVYYVFRTLDEALRAVKQTGLAGYLVMPIYNNVVRMAMTPFLHACFSAIFGYFIALSAANRRHRVVFFLLGLGLSSLLHGLYDTFVGESPLLGVLVQGGAFFLVMTYILKARGLSSARELGGGVFNRTVMIKAPALAGAPASAMAVEPAPVVAPVESAAALWRLRGVAGPACGRTFDLLGETRMGRDPSRCAVLMDEKTVSREHAALVPDAERAAWRLQRLSHRGHVYVNGRPVDEAFLAPGDQIQVGTSVLVLEVA
;
A
#
# COMPACT_ATOMS: atom_id res chain seq x y z
N MET A 1 -39.40 -21.71 27.57
CA MET A 1 -38.42 -22.82 27.54
C MET A 1 -39.17 -24.14 27.55
N LEU A 2 -38.70 -25.16 26.84
CA LEU A 2 -39.29 -26.51 26.85
C LEU A 2 -38.43 -27.44 27.71
N CYS A 3 -39.05 -28.39 28.40
CA CYS A 3 -38.31 -29.42 29.15
C CYS A 3 -37.59 -30.36 28.18
N THR A 4 -36.29 -30.58 28.39
CA THR A 4 -35.44 -31.43 27.53
C THR A 4 -35.74 -32.92 27.64
N LEU A 5 -36.56 -33.36 28.61
CA LEU A 5 -36.96 -34.77 28.74
C LEU A 5 -38.34 -35.06 28.15
N CYS A 6 -39.35 -34.26 28.52
CA CYS A 6 -40.74 -34.53 28.15
C CYS A 6 -41.33 -33.55 27.13
N GLY A 7 -40.55 -32.56 26.68
CA GLY A 7 -40.95 -31.61 25.64
C GLY A 7 -42.04 -30.60 26.04
N ARG A 8 -42.52 -30.61 27.30
CA ARG A 8 -43.58 -29.67 27.74
C ARG A 8 -43.04 -28.27 28.05
N PRO A 9 -43.83 -27.22 27.83
CA PRO A 9 -43.45 -25.85 28.16
C PRO A 9 -43.26 -25.67 29.67
N LEU A 10 -42.15 -25.05 30.04
CA LEU A 10 -41.84 -24.66 31.41
C LEU A 10 -42.49 -23.32 31.71
N ALA A 11 -43.13 -23.20 32.88
CA ALA A 11 -43.64 -21.93 33.36
C ALA A 11 -42.51 -20.90 33.51
N PRO A 12 -42.77 -19.60 33.27
CA PRO A 12 -41.73 -18.56 33.39
C PRO A 12 -41.09 -18.58 34.78
N GLY A 13 -39.76 -18.72 34.85
CA GLY A 13 -39.01 -18.77 36.12
C GLY A 13 -39.03 -20.13 36.85
N ALA A 14 -39.64 -21.18 36.30
CA ALA A 14 -39.69 -22.49 36.93
C ALA A 14 -38.31 -23.17 36.95
N ARG A 15 -37.84 -23.57 38.14
CA ARG A 15 -36.57 -24.32 38.33
C ARG A 15 -36.71 -25.80 37.96
N TYR A 16 -37.92 -26.34 37.94
CA TYR A 16 -38.21 -27.74 37.64
C TYR A 16 -39.45 -27.85 36.74
N CYS A 17 -39.49 -28.88 35.90
CA CYS A 17 -40.65 -29.18 35.08
C CYS A 17 -41.81 -29.70 35.95
N GLY A 18 -42.94 -29.01 35.94
CA GLY A 18 -44.13 -29.42 36.70
C GLY A 18 -44.75 -30.75 36.25
N ALA A 19 -44.34 -31.30 35.09
CA ALA A 19 -44.89 -32.55 34.56
C ALA A 19 -44.01 -33.78 34.82
N CYS A 20 -42.68 -33.65 34.80
CA CYS A 20 -41.75 -34.79 34.98
C CYS A 20 -40.69 -34.57 36.06
N GLY A 21 -40.68 -33.41 36.74
CA GLY A 21 -39.77 -33.11 37.85
C GLY A 21 -38.34 -32.75 37.45
N ARG A 22 -37.97 -32.79 36.17
CA ARG A 22 -36.60 -32.51 35.72
C ARG A 22 -36.22 -31.04 35.89
N ALA A 23 -35.00 -30.76 36.36
CA ALA A 23 -34.48 -29.41 36.49
C ALA A 23 -34.42 -28.69 35.13
N ALA A 24 -34.82 -27.43 35.11
CA ALA A 24 -34.71 -26.58 33.92
C ALA A 24 -33.24 -26.14 33.76
N SER A 25 -32.52 -26.74 32.81
CA SER A 25 -31.17 -26.28 32.45
C SER A 25 -31.25 -24.94 31.73
N PRO A 26 -30.38 -23.95 32.04
CA PRO A 26 -30.31 -22.70 31.29
C PRO A 26 -29.91 -22.96 29.83
N PRO A 27 -30.28 -22.09 28.87
CA PRO A 27 -29.86 -22.24 27.48
C PRO A 27 -28.33 -22.20 27.39
N ALA A 28 -27.74 -23.08 26.58
CA ALA A 28 -26.30 -23.12 26.37
C ALA A 28 -25.82 -21.80 25.75
N THR A 29 -25.17 -20.97 26.55
CA THR A 29 -24.36 -19.84 26.08
C THR A 29 -23.03 -20.39 25.59
N PHE A 30 -22.58 -19.95 24.42
CA PHE A 30 -21.27 -20.33 23.89
C PHE A 30 -20.19 -19.77 24.83
N ASP A 31 -19.55 -20.64 25.58
CA ASP A 31 -18.55 -20.28 26.58
C ASP A 31 -17.15 -20.41 25.96
N LEU A 32 -16.52 -19.27 25.69
CA LEU A 32 -15.16 -19.22 25.13
C LEU A 32 -14.15 -19.84 26.09
N ASP A 33 -14.41 -19.78 27.41
CA ASP A 33 -13.49 -20.28 28.42
C ASP A 33 -13.38 -21.83 28.35
N TYR A 34 -14.48 -22.51 28.03
CA TYR A 34 -14.51 -23.96 27.81
C TYR A 34 -13.68 -24.41 26.59
N LEU A 35 -13.68 -23.59 25.52
CA LEU A 35 -12.86 -23.85 24.33
C LEU A 35 -11.37 -23.59 24.59
N GLU A 36 -11.04 -22.54 25.34
CA GLU A 36 -9.66 -22.24 25.74
C GLU A 36 -9.08 -23.34 26.64
N GLU A 37 -9.89 -23.89 27.55
CA GLU A 37 -9.50 -24.99 28.43
C GLU A 37 -9.34 -26.32 27.66
N ALA A 38 -10.19 -26.60 26.67
CA ALA A 38 -10.09 -27.80 25.83
C ALA A 38 -8.90 -27.77 24.84
N VAL A 39 -8.53 -26.58 24.34
CA VAL A 39 -7.43 -26.40 23.37
C VAL A 39 -6.10 -26.13 24.08
N GLY A 40 -6.12 -25.76 25.36
CA GLY A 40 -4.92 -25.46 26.16
C GLY A 40 -4.19 -24.19 25.73
N VAL A 41 -4.84 -23.33 24.96
CA VAL A 41 -4.29 -22.07 24.43
C VAL A 41 -5.34 -20.98 24.58
N SER A 42 -4.98 -19.86 25.23
CA SER A 42 -5.89 -18.72 25.33
C SER A 42 -6.11 -18.07 23.97
N LEU A 43 -7.33 -18.16 23.46
CA LEU A 43 -7.75 -17.52 22.21
C LEU A 43 -7.70 -16.00 22.33
N ARG A 44 -7.95 -15.44 23.51
CA ARG A 44 -7.77 -14.01 23.80
C ARG A 44 -6.34 -13.53 23.57
N GLU A 45 -5.34 -14.30 24.03
CA GLU A 45 -3.93 -13.98 23.81
C GLU A 45 -3.48 -14.28 22.38
N THR A 46 -3.99 -15.37 21.79
CA THR A 46 -3.57 -15.84 20.46
C THR A 46 -4.15 -14.99 19.33
N VAL A 47 -5.42 -14.61 19.44
CA VAL A 47 -6.14 -13.76 18.48
C VAL A 47 -6.02 -12.27 18.87
N LEU A 48 -5.39 -11.96 20.02
CA LEU A 48 -5.20 -10.61 20.55
C LEU A 48 -6.52 -9.81 20.60
N LEU A 49 -7.62 -10.47 20.98
CA LEU A 49 -8.99 -9.91 20.94
C LEU A 49 -9.09 -8.58 21.70
N ASP A 50 -8.37 -8.44 22.81
CA ASP A 50 -8.34 -7.22 23.63
C ASP A 50 -7.62 -6.04 22.95
N LYS A 51 -6.79 -6.30 21.92
CA LYS A 51 -6.12 -5.27 21.12
C LYS A 51 -6.91 -4.86 19.88
N ILE A 52 -7.98 -5.59 19.52
CA ILE A 52 -8.77 -5.35 18.31
C ILE A 52 -9.67 -4.12 18.45
N THR A 53 -10.31 -3.94 19.61
CA THR A 53 -11.31 -2.89 19.85
C THR A 53 -10.73 -1.48 19.99
N GLY A 54 -9.40 -1.36 20.17
CA GLY A 54 -8.66 -0.10 20.18
C GLY A 54 -7.48 -0.05 19.20
N SER A 55 -7.50 -0.89 18.14
CA SER A 55 -6.28 -1.20 17.40
C SER A 55 -5.67 0.02 16.68
N GLU A 56 -4.43 0.35 17.03
CA GLU A 56 -3.58 1.31 16.29
C GLU A 56 -3.42 0.91 14.81
N ILE A 57 -3.71 -0.34 14.46
CA ILE A 57 -3.74 -0.84 13.09
C ILE A 57 -4.71 -0.07 12.21
N LEU A 58 -5.90 0.31 12.71
CA LEU A 58 -6.86 1.10 11.93
C LEU A 58 -6.31 2.49 11.54
N LYS A 59 -5.36 3.03 12.31
CA LYS A 59 -4.69 4.30 12.01
C LYS A 59 -3.60 4.15 10.94
N SER A 60 -3.08 2.92 10.73
CA SER A 60 -2.04 2.66 9.74
C SER A 60 -2.51 3.03 8.33
N PRO A 61 -1.75 3.86 7.59
CA PRO A 61 -2.10 4.22 6.21
C PRO A 61 -1.98 3.03 5.26
N VAL A 62 -1.16 2.03 5.58
CA VAL A 62 -1.04 0.79 4.80
C VAL A 62 -2.29 -0.04 4.99
N PHE A 63 -2.73 -0.24 6.23
CA PHE A 63 -3.97 -0.96 6.53
C PHE A 63 -5.16 -0.30 5.85
N ARG A 64 -5.33 1.03 6.00
CA ARG A 64 -6.42 1.77 5.35
C ARG A 64 -6.40 1.66 3.83
N PHE A 65 -5.22 1.69 3.22
CA PHE A 65 -5.10 1.52 1.78
C PHE A 65 -5.46 0.10 1.32
N LEU A 66 -4.95 -0.94 1.99
CA LEU A 66 -5.27 -2.32 1.66
C LEU A 66 -6.76 -2.64 1.92
N ALA A 67 -7.32 -2.13 3.01
CA ALA A 67 -8.75 -2.19 3.28
C ALA A 67 -9.56 -1.51 2.17
N PHE A 68 -9.13 -0.32 1.71
CA PHE A 68 -9.76 0.34 0.57
C PHE A 68 -9.68 -0.48 -0.73
N VAL A 69 -8.56 -1.15 -1.00
CA VAL A 69 -8.39 -1.96 -2.22
C VAL A 69 -9.19 -3.26 -2.14
N ALA A 70 -9.17 -3.96 -1.01
CA ALA A 70 -9.71 -5.31 -0.89
C ALA A 70 -11.15 -5.37 -0.37
N ILE A 71 -11.53 -4.47 0.54
CA ILE A 71 -12.84 -4.54 1.22
C ILE A 71 -13.88 -3.70 0.48
N VAL A 72 -13.54 -2.52 -0.04
CA VAL A 72 -14.53 -1.62 -0.65
C VAL A 72 -15.22 -2.22 -1.89
N PRO A 73 -14.53 -2.89 -2.83
CA PRO A 73 -15.21 -3.56 -3.95
C PRO A 73 -16.27 -4.57 -3.49
N LEU A 74 -15.94 -5.35 -2.47
CA LEU A 74 -16.87 -6.32 -1.88
C LEU A 74 -18.01 -5.63 -1.14
N ALA A 75 -17.73 -4.54 -0.43
CA ALA A 75 -18.76 -3.78 0.28
C ALA A 75 -19.75 -3.07 -0.66
N ILE A 76 -19.36 -2.78 -1.91
CA ILE A 76 -20.27 -2.22 -2.93
C ILE A 76 -21.38 -3.23 -3.30
N GLU A 77 -21.18 -4.54 -3.11
CA GLU A 77 -22.21 -5.55 -3.34
C GLU A 77 -23.40 -5.46 -2.37
N VAL A 78 -23.30 -4.64 -1.32
CA VAL A 78 -24.42 -4.35 -0.41
C VAL A 78 -25.54 -3.56 -1.10
N PHE A 79 -25.25 -2.85 -2.19
CA PHE A 79 -26.28 -2.14 -2.94
C PHE A 79 -27.16 -3.11 -3.73
N GLU A 80 -28.49 -2.93 -3.66
CA GLU A 80 -29.45 -3.78 -4.38
C GLU A 80 -29.56 -3.41 -5.87
N GLU A 81 -29.30 -2.16 -6.22
CA GLU A 81 -29.42 -1.68 -7.60
C GLU A 81 -28.14 -1.87 -8.41
N ASN A 82 -28.25 -2.52 -9.57
CA ASN A 82 -27.13 -2.71 -10.51
C ASN A 82 -26.44 -1.38 -10.89
N HIS A 83 -27.20 -0.29 -11.00
CA HIS A 83 -26.65 1.03 -11.28
C HIS A 83 -25.75 1.51 -10.14
N ALA A 84 -26.21 1.41 -8.90
CA ALA A 84 -25.43 1.79 -7.73
C ALA A 84 -24.14 0.97 -7.60
N ILE A 85 -24.18 -0.34 -7.90
CA ILE A 85 -22.99 -1.20 -7.93
C ILE A 85 -21.97 -0.71 -8.96
N LEU A 86 -22.41 -0.47 -10.21
CA LEU A 86 -21.52 -0.04 -11.30
C LEU A 86 -20.94 1.36 -11.07
N TYR A 87 -21.75 2.32 -10.63
CA TYR A 87 -21.26 3.65 -10.24
C TYR A 87 -20.30 3.57 -9.06
N GLY A 88 -20.60 2.74 -8.05
CA GLY A 88 -19.73 2.48 -6.91
C GLY A 88 -18.37 1.94 -7.33
N LEU A 89 -18.34 0.94 -8.22
CA LEU A 89 -17.10 0.35 -8.73
C LEU A 89 -16.29 1.35 -9.56
N ALA A 90 -16.94 2.16 -10.37
CA ALA A 90 -16.29 3.20 -11.15
C ALA A 90 -15.66 4.30 -10.27
N LEU A 91 -16.38 4.76 -9.24
CA LEU A 91 -15.86 5.71 -8.26
C LEU A 91 -14.69 5.13 -7.47
N TRP A 92 -14.78 3.86 -7.07
CA TRP A 92 -13.70 3.16 -6.40
C TRP A 92 -12.45 3.07 -7.29
N SER A 93 -12.61 2.63 -8.54
CA SER A 93 -11.49 2.52 -9.49
C SER A 93 -10.82 3.87 -9.76
N MET A 94 -11.64 4.91 -9.96
CA MET A 94 -11.19 6.29 -10.12
C MET A 94 -10.36 6.75 -8.92
N ALA A 95 -10.83 6.49 -7.70
CA ALA A 95 -10.11 6.85 -6.48
C ALA A 95 -8.81 6.02 -6.32
N LEU A 96 -8.84 4.73 -6.61
CA LEU A 96 -7.68 3.84 -6.57
C LEU A 96 -6.56 4.33 -7.48
N TRP A 97 -6.87 4.55 -8.76
CA TRP A 97 -5.88 5.01 -9.74
C TRP A 97 -5.38 6.42 -9.44
N SER A 98 -6.25 7.31 -8.96
CA SER A 98 -5.85 8.64 -8.51
C SER A 98 -4.85 8.57 -7.36
N MET A 99 -5.10 7.75 -6.35
CA MET A 99 -4.17 7.56 -5.23
C MET A 99 -2.85 6.94 -5.67
N LEU A 100 -2.89 5.91 -6.53
CA LEU A 100 -1.71 5.18 -6.98
C LEU A 100 -0.81 6.08 -7.83
N LEU A 101 -1.33 6.70 -8.89
CA LEU A 101 -0.54 7.58 -9.76
C LEU A 101 -0.06 8.83 -9.01
N TYR A 102 -0.87 9.38 -8.11
CA TYR A 102 -0.44 10.51 -7.29
C TYR A 102 0.73 10.12 -6.39
N ARG A 103 0.66 8.99 -5.67
CA ARG A 103 1.78 8.59 -4.79
C ARG A 103 3.05 8.29 -5.56
N LEU A 104 2.95 7.69 -6.75
CA LEU A 104 4.11 7.36 -7.57
C LEU A 104 4.76 8.62 -8.18
N PHE A 105 3.96 9.57 -8.68
CA PHE A 105 4.48 10.61 -9.56
C PHE A 105 4.40 12.04 -9.00
N ALA A 106 3.59 12.30 -7.98
CA ALA A 106 3.40 13.66 -7.46
C ALA A 106 4.67 14.27 -6.88
N ASP A 107 4.84 15.55 -7.17
CA ASP A 107 5.83 16.40 -6.50
C ASP A 107 5.32 16.87 -5.13
N ARG A 108 6.22 17.26 -4.22
CA ARG A 108 5.86 17.69 -2.85
C ARG A 108 5.02 18.98 -2.85
N ASP A 109 5.20 19.83 -3.85
CA ASP A 109 4.55 21.14 -3.96
C ASP A 109 3.13 21.07 -4.53
N LEU A 110 2.76 19.94 -5.13
CA LEU A 110 1.43 19.74 -5.68
C LEU A 110 0.55 19.10 -4.60
N SER A 111 -0.53 19.77 -4.21
CA SER A 111 -1.44 19.24 -3.20
C SER A 111 -2.37 18.16 -3.77
N PHE A 112 -2.66 17.13 -2.98
CA PHE A 112 -3.60 16.07 -3.36
C PHE A 112 -5.00 16.62 -3.62
N ARG A 113 -5.43 17.63 -2.85
CA ARG A 113 -6.75 18.27 -3.02
C ARG A 113 -6.92 18.87 -4.41
N LEU A 114 -5.89 19.54 -4.93
CA LEU A 114 -5.93 20.10 -6.28
C LEU A 114 -5.95 18.98 -7.33
N ALA A 115 -5.09 17.98 -7.17
CA ALA A 115 -5.01 16.84 -8.08
C ALA A 115 -6.35 16.08 -8.17
N PHE A 116 -6.93 15.74 -7.02
CA PHE A 116 -8.23 15.09 -6.95
C PHE A 116 -9.38 16.02 -7.40
N GLY A 117 -9.28 17.31 -7.14
CA GLY A 117 -10.20 18.31 -7.69
C GLY A 117 -10.23 18.31 -9.22
N THR A 118 -9.09 18.08 -9.88
CA THR A 118 -9.02 17.90 -11.35
C THR A 118 -9.74 16.64 -11.83
N VAL A 119 -9.67 15.54 -11.07
CA VAL A 119 -10.46 14.32 -11.33
C VAL A 119 -11.95 14.66 -11.31
N LEU A 120 -12.42 15.26 -10.22
CA LEU A 120 -13.84 15.61 -10.02
C LEU A 120 -14.32 16.61 -11.06
N PHE A 121 -13.53 17.64 -11.38
CA PHE A 121 -13.87 18.60 -12.43
C PHE A 121 -14.09 17.90 -13.77
N THR A 122 -13.19 17.00 -14.17
CA THR A 122 -13.30 16.33 -15.47
C THR A 122 -14.54 15.42 -15.50
N CYS A 123 -14.79 14.69 -14.43
CA CYS A 123 -15.93 13.79 -14.29
C CYS A 123 -17.27 14.53 -14.31
N PHE A 124 -17.43 15.60 -13.50
CA PHE A 124 -18.73 16.24 -13.28
C PHE A 124 -18.98 17.51 -14.11
N ILE A 125 -17.93 18.11 -14.69
CA ILE A 125 -18.05 19.33 -15.51
C ILE A 125 -17.56 19.07 -16.93
N GLY A 126 -16.40 18.42 -17.08
CA GLY A 126 -15.81 18.11 -18.38
C GLY A 126 -16.74 17.24 -19.23
N LEU A 127 -17.20 16.10 -18.71
CA LEU A 127 -18.03 15.17 -19.47
C LEU A 127 -19.39 15.75 -19.90
N PRO A 128 -20.16 16.45 -19.04
CA PRO A 128 -21.37 17.13 -19.51
C PRO A 128 -21.12 18.12 -20.65
N ILE A 129 -19.99 18.84 -20.62
CA ILE A 129 -19.59 19.73 -21.73
C ILE A 129 -19.31 18.92 -23.00
N LEU A 130 -18.59 17.79 -22.87
CA LEU A 130 -18.34 16.91 -24.01
C LEU A 130 -19.65 16.35 -24.57
N GLU A 131 -20.58 15.89 -23.74
CA GLU A 131 -21.87 15.38 -24.19
C GLU A 131 -22.62 16.43 -25.01
N ILE A 132 -22.75 17.67 -24.50
CA ILE A 132 -23.37 18.78 -25.24
C ILE A 132 -22.66 18.98 -26.59
N TRP A 133 -21.33 18.89 -26.61
CA TRP A 133 -20.55 19.01 -27.83
C TRP A 133 -20.81 17.88 -28.83
N LEU A 134 -21.00 16.64 -28.36
CA LEU A 134 -21.31 15.48 -29.19
C LEU A 134 -22.73 15.53 -29.77
N PHE A 135 -23.68 16.20 -29.10
CA PHE A 135 -25.07 16.34 -29.56
C PHE A 135 -25.28 17.38 -30.67
N LEU A 136 -24.27 18.19 -31.01
CA LEU A 136 -24.38 19.21 -32.06
C LEU A 136 -24.36 18.57 -33.48
N PRO A 137 -25.41 18.71 -34.29
CA PRO A 137 -25.43 18.22 -35.67
C PRO A 137 -24.50 19.04 -36.58
N PRO A 138 -23.95 18.44 -37.66
CA PRO A 138 -24.08 17.04 -38.09
C PRO A 138 -23.08 16.07 -37.42
N ASP A 139 -23.47 14.80 -37.23
CA ASP A 139 -22.58 13.75 -36.71
C ASP A 139 -21.61 13.22 -37.79
N ILE A 140 -20.65 14.06 -38.14
CA ILE A 140 -19.59 13.72 -39.11
C ILE A 140 -18.71 12.60 -38.55
N THR A 141 -18.40 12.63 -37.25
CA THR A 141 -17.54 11.63 -36.62
C THR A 141 -18.14 10.24 -36.68
N GLY A 142 -19.40 10.07 -36.28
CA GLY A 142 -20.13 8.80 -36.39
C GLY A 142 -20.20 8.31 -37.83
N TRP A 143 -20.47 9.22 -38.77
CA TRP A 143 -20.46 8.91 -40.20
C TRP A 143 -19.10 8.40 -40.70
N MET A 144 -17.98 8.93 -40.20
CA MET A 144 -16.63 8.53 -40.59
C MET A 144 -16.22 7.17 -39.99
N ILE A 145 -16.46 6.96 -38.69
CA ILE A 145 -16.03 5.75 -37.98
C ILE A 145 -16.81 4.49 -38.40
N THR A 146 -18.01 4.65 -38.95
CA THR A 146 -18.84 3.54 -39.45
C THR A 146 -18.47 3.09 -40.87
N ARG A 147 -17.54 3.77 -41.55
CA ARG A 147 -17.10 3.37 -42.91
C ARG A 147 -16.12 2.22 -42.86
N ASN A 148 -16.26 1.27 -43.78
CA ASN A 148 -15.28 0.20 -43.97
C ASN A 148 -14.06 0.68 -44.78
N PHE A 149 -13.47 1.81 -44.38
CA PHE A 149 -12.27 2.36 -44.98
C PHE A 149 -11.35 2.90 -43.89
N LEU A 150 -10.18 2.28 -43.74
CA LEU A 150 -9.27 2.52 -42.61
C LEU A 150 -8.90 4.00 -42.44
N ALA A 151 -8.60 4.70 -43.53
CA ALA A 151 -8.17 6.10 -43.43
C ALA A 151 -9.30 7.03 -42.93
N LEU A 152 -10.56 6.76 -43.32
CA LEU A 152 -11.72 7.51 -42.79
C LEU A 152 -11.97 7.16 -41.32
N ARG A 153 -11.88 5.88 -40.93
CA ARG A 153 -12.00 5.47 -39.53
C ARG A 153 -10.95 6.11 -38.65
N LEU A 154 -9.68 6.03 -39.08
CA LEU A 154 -8.57 6.65 -38.38
C LEU A 154 -8.75 8.17 -38.26
N GLY A 155 -9.15 8.84 -39.35
CA GLY A 155 -9.47 10.26 -39.31
C GLY A 155 -10.60 10.60 -38.33
N GLY A 156 -11.66 9.78 -38.31
CA GLY A 156 -12.79 9.94 -37.39
C GLY A 156 -12.40 9.74 -35.93
N TYR A 157 -11.59 8.73 -35.63
CA TYR A 157 -11.10 8.51 -34.27
C TYR A 157 -10.07 9.54 -33.82
N VAL A 158 -9.17 10.01 -34.68
CA VAL A 158 -8.14 11.01 -34.32
C VAL A 158 -8.73 12.42 -34.21
N PHE A 159 -9.40 12.91 -35.26
CA PHE A 159 -9.89 14.29 -35.33
C PHE A 159 -11.31 14.46 -34.77
N GLY A 160 -12.09 13.38 -34.73
CA GLY A 160 -13.43 13.38 -34.17
C GLY A 160 -13.41 13.00 -32.70
N VAL A 161 -13.08 11.76 -32.34
CA VAL A 161 -13.13 11.30 -30.95
C VAL A 161 -11.96 11.87 -30.14
N GLY A 162 -10.73 11.49 -30.47
CA GLY A 162 -9.52 11.85 -29.74
C GLY A 162 -9.32 13.35 -29.59
N LEU A 163 -9.55 14.16 -30.62
CA LEU A 163 -9.46 15.62 -30.49
C LEU A 163 -10.42 16.17 -29.44
N ARG A 164 -11.70 15.78 -29.52
CA ARG A 164 -12.74 16.33 -28.65
C ARG A 164 -12.56 15.89 -27.21
N GLU A 165 -12.24 14.62 -27.02
CA GLU A 165 -12.04 14.11 -25.68
C GLU A 165 -10.76 14.65 -25.02
N GLU A 166 -9.64 14.69 -25.73
CA GLU A 166 -8.39 15.21 -25.15
C GLU A 166 -8.48 16.72 -24.85
N MET A 167 -9.23 17.50 -25.65
CA MET A 167 -9.55 18.89 -25.33
C MET A 167 -10.40 19.01 -24.05
N THR A 168 -11.39 18.14 -23.88
CA THR A 168 -12.25 18.13 -22.69
C THR A 168 -11.44 17.83 -21.43
N LYS A 169 -10.54 16.84 -21.49
CA LYS A 169 -9.61 16.50 -20.39
C LYS A 169 -8.62 17.65 -20.11
N ALA A 170 -8.28 18.45 -21.12
CA ALA A 170 -7.41 19.60 -20.94
C ALA A 170 -8.08 20.81 -20.26
N LEU A 171 -9.42 20.91 -20.23
CA LEU A 171 -10.14 22.06 -19.66
C LEU A 171 -9.66 22.48 -18.25
N PRO A 172 -9.62 21.58 -17.24
CA PRO A 172 -9.14 21.97 -15.91
C PRO A 172 -7.68 22.43 -15.91
N LEU A 173 -6.83 21.83 -16.76
CA LEU A 173 -5.41 22.19 -16.84
C LEU A 173 -5.22 23.56 -17.49
N VAL A 174 -5.96 23.84 -18.56
CA VAL A 174 -5.94 25.15 -19.24
C VAL A 174 -6.45 26.22 -18.30
N ALA A 175 -7.55 25.98 -17.59
CA ALA A 175 -8.03 26.91 -16.56
C ALA A 175 -6.96 27.18 -15.50
N LEU A 176 -6.32 26.14 -14.96
CA LEU A 176 -5.23 26.30 -14.00
C LEU A 176 -4.01 27.02 -14.58
N ALA A 177 -3.71 26.84 -15.87
CA ALA A 177 -2.59 27.50 -16.53
C ALA A 177 -2.84 28.99 -16.78
N LEU A 178 -4.11 29.38 -16.99
CA LEU A 178 -4.53 30.77 -17.14
C LEU A 178 -4.54 31.51 -15.80
N PHE A 179 -5.00 30.87 -14.73
CA PHE A 179 -5.20 31.52 -13.43
C PHE A 179 -4.06 31.32 -12.42
N THR A 180 -3.13 30.39 -12.65
CA THR A 180 -2.07 30.08 -11.68
C THR A 180 -0.71 29.85 -12.33
N HIS A 181 0.37 30.15 -11.60
CA HIS A 181 1.73 29.84 -12.04
C HIS A 181 2.16 28.39 -11.81
N ARG A 182 1.32 27.58 -11.13
CA ARG A 182 1.64 26.19 -10.77
C ARG A 182 1.83 25.30 -12.01
N MET A 183 1.16 25.62 -13.11
CA MET A 183 1.26 24.86 -14.36
C MET A 183 2.57 25.07 -15.12
N ARG A 184 3.44 26.01 -14.71
CA ARG A 184 4.75 26.21 -15.38
C ARG A 184 5.73 25.06 -15.15
N LYS A 185 5.50 24.20 -14.16
CA LYS A 185 6.32 22.99 -13.94
C LYS A 185 5.77 21.84 -14.80
N PRO A 186 6.58 21.24 -15.71
CA PRO A 186 6.10 20.15 -16.59
C PRO A 186 5.54 18.94 -15.83
N ILE A 187 6.12 18.60 -14.67
CA ILE A 187 5.65 17.50 -13.82
C ILE A 187 4.23 17.75 -13.26
N HIS A 188 3.87 19.01 -12.99
CA HIS A 188 2.52 19.35 -12.55
C HIS A 188 1.50 19.16 -13.67
N GLY A 189 1.82 19.63 -14.88
CA GLY A 189 0.96 19.41 -16.04
C GLY A 189 0.77 17.92 -16.34
N LEU A 190 1.84 17.15 -16.29
CA LEU A 190 1.81 15.70 -16.50
C LEU A 190 0.91 15.01 -15.47
N LEU A 191 1.08 15.29 -14.17
CA LEU A 191 0.27 14.66 -13.13
C LEU A 191 -1.19 15.11 -13.19
N LEU A 192 -1.47 16.40 -13.34
CA LEU A 192 -2.84 16.90 -13.45
C LEU A 192 -3.52 16.35 -14.71
N GLY A 193 -2.75 16.13 -15.78
CA GLY A 193 -3.21 15.41 -16.97
C GLY A 193 -3.64 13.99 -16.64
N MET A 194 -2.79 13.22 -15.94
CA MET A 194 -3.17 11.88 -15.46
C MET A 194 -4.47 11.90 -14.66
N MET A 195 -4.59 12.84 -13.72
CA MET A 195 -5.77 12.97 -12.87
C MET A 195 -7.04 13.29 -13.68
N SER A 196 -6.94 14.18 -14.66
CA SER A 196 -8.06 14.48 -15.55
C SER A 196 -8.47 13.26 -16.36
N GLY A 197 -7.50 12.52 -16.93
CA GLY A 197 -7.75 11.28 -17.67
C GLY A 197 -8.44 10.21 -16.82
N ILE A 198 -8.06 10.06 -15.55
CA ILE A 198 -8.74 9.16 -14.61
C ILE A 198 -10.19 9.61 -14.37
N GLY A 199 -10.42 10.91 -14.18
CA GLY A 199 -11.77 11.47 -13.98
C GLY A 199 -12.67 11.25 -15.19
N PHE A 200 -12.12 11.38 -16.39
CA PHE A 200 -12.83 11.05 -17.63
C PHE A 200 -13.19 9.57 -17.71
N ALA A 201 -12.20 8.68 -17.50
CA ALA A 201 -12.41 7.24 -17.54
C ALA A 201 -13.46 6.78 -16.52
N GLY A 202 -13.47 7.35 -15.32
CA GLY A 202 -14.43 6.99 -14.28
C GLY A 202 -15.88 7.08 -14.73
N ALA A 203 -16.27 8.17 -15.40
CA ALA A 203 -17.65 8.32 -15.87
C ALA A 203 -17.89 7.73 -17.26
N GLU A 204 -16.90 7.76 -18.16
CA GLU A 204 -16.99 7.10 -19.47
C GLU A 204 -17.18 5.57 -19.32
N ASN A 205 -16.54 4.97 -18.32
CA ASN A 205 -16.62 3.54 -18.07
C ASN A 205 -18.03 3.05 -17.79
N VAL A 206 -18.80 3.81 -17.02
CA VAL A 206 -20.17 3.42 -16.68
C VAL A 206 -21.06 3.47 -17.92
N TYR A 207 -20.94 4.51 -18.75
CA TYR A 207 -21.70 4.65 -19.98
C TYR A 207 -21.47 3.47 -20.95
N TYR A 208 -20.21 3.09 -21.19
CA TYR A 208 -19.89 1.98 -22.09
C TYR A 208 -20.33 0.61 -21.57
N VAL A 209 -20.28 0.39 -20.26
CA VAL A 209 -20.75 -0.87 -19.67
C VAL A 209 -22.24 -1.04 -19.93
N PHE A 210 -23.07 -0.02 -19.69
CA PHE A 210 -24.50 -0.10 -19.98
C PHE A 210 -24.77 -0.31 -21.46
N ARG A 211 -24.12 0.47 -22.34
CA ARG A 211 -24.30 0.34 -23.79
C ARG A 211 -23.98 -1.07 -24.30
N THR A 212 -22.82 -1.60 -23.92
CA THR A 212 -22.38 -2.93 -24.39
C THR A 212 -23.19 -4.07 -23.81
N LEU A 213 -23.63 -3.95 -22.56
CA LEU A 213 -24.49 -4.95 -21.94
C LEU A 213 -25.88 -4.96 -22.56
N ASP A 214 -26.47 -3.80 -22.85
CA ASP A 214 -27.78 -3.69 -23.52
C ASP A 214 -27.75 -4.28 -24.93
N GLU A 215 -26.69 -3.99 -25.70
CA GLU A 215 -26.48 -4.57 -27.03
C GLU A 215 -26.40 -6.11 -26.95
N ALA A 216 -25.65 -6.63 -25.98
CA ALA A 216 -25.52 -8.07 -25.78
C ALA A 216 -26.83 -8.72 -25.32
N LEU A 217 -27.57 -8.09 -24.40
CA LEU A 217 -28.88 -8.58 -23.95
C LEU A 217 -29.89 -8.62 -25.11
N ARG A 218 -29.86 -7.65 -26.02
CA ARG A 218 -30.68 -7.69 -27.25
C ARG A 218 -30.27 -8.85 -28.15
N ALA A 219 -28.97 -9.10 -28.33
CA ALA A 219 -28.48 -10.23 -29.11
C ALA A 219 -28.89 -11.59 -28.50
N VAL A 220 -28.79 -11.73 -27.16
CA VAL A 220 -29.26 -12.94 -26.45
C VAL A 220 -30.76 -13.12 -26.66
N LYS A 221 -31.57 -12.07 -26.53
CA LYS A 221 -33.03 -12.14 -26.76
C LYS A 221 -33.38 -12.57 -28.18
N GLN A 222 -32.59 -12.16 -29.17
CA GLN A 222 -32.82 -12.50 -30.59
C GLN A 222 -32.35 -13.90 -30.96
N THR A 223 -31.25 -14.38 -30.37
CA THR A 223 -30.59 -15.63 -30.77
C THR A 223 -30.81 -16.79 -29.81
N GLY A 224 -31.18 -16.52 -28.56
CA GLY A 224 -31.23 -17.49 -27.46
C GLY A 224 -29.86 -17.93 -26.93
N LEU A 225 -28.76 -17.37 -27.45
CA LEU A 225 -27.41 -17.81 -27.12
C LEU A 225 -26.80 -16.96 -26.00
N ALA A 226 -26.61 -17.53 -24.81
CA ALA A 226 -25.99 -16.81 -23.68
C ALA A 226 -24.52 -16.39 -23.93
N GLY A 227 -23.85 -16.98 -24.94
CA GLY A 227 -22.46 -16.68 -25.28
C GLY A 227 -22.19 -15.21 -25.63
N TYR A 228 -23.20 -14.45 -26.08
CA TYR A 228 -23.07 -13.02 -26.37
C TYR A 228 -22.74 -12.17 -25.13
N LEU A 229 -22.90 -12.70 -23.91
CA LEU A 229 -22.60 -11.99 -22.66
C LEU A 229 -21.11 -12.05 -22.26
N VAL A 230 -20.34 -13.01 -22.79
CA VAL A 230 -18.96 -13.28 -22.32
C VAL A 230 -18.04 -12.06 -22.54
N MET A 231 -18.04 -11.51 -23.77
CA MET A 231 -17.16 -10.39 -24.11
C MET A 231 -17.52 -9.08 -23.37
N PRO A 232 -18.80 -8.67 -23.25
CA PRO A 232 -19.19 -7.53 -22.42
C PRO A 232 -18.75 -7.66 -20.96
N ILE A 233 -18.90 -8.84 -20.35
CA ILE A 233 -18.48 -9.08 -18.95
C ILE A 233 -16.97 -8.92 -18.82
N TYR A 234 -16.20 -9.57 -19.70
CA TYR A 234 -14.74 -9.43 -19.74
C TYR A 234 -14.31 -7.97 -19.93
N ASN A 235 -14.93 -7.27 -20.89
CA ASN A 235 -14.64 -5.87 -21.19
C ASN A 235 -14.96 -4.97 -20.00
N ASN A 236 -16.01 -5.24 -19.22
CA ASN A 236 -16.30 -4.48 -18.00
C ASN A 236 -15.14 -4.59 -16.98
N VAL A 237 -14.65 -5.80 -16.73
CA VAL A 237 -13.50 -6.03 -15.84
C VAL A 237 -12.28 -5.24 -16.32
N VAL A 238 -11.93 -5.36 -17.60
CA VAL A 238 -10.78 -4.65 -18.18
C VAL A 238 -10.99 -3.13 -18.18
N ARG A 239 -12.19 -2.65 -18.49
CA ARG A 239 -12.52 -1.22 -18.50
C ARG A 239 -12.37 -0.65 -17.10
N MET A 240 -13.04 -1.22 -16.11
CA MET A 240 -12.97 -0.74 -14.74
C MET A 240 -11.57 -0.85 -14.14
N ALA A 241 -10.80 -1.89 -14.48
CA ALA A 241 -9.48 -2.08 -13.90
C ALA A 241 -8.36 -1.29 -14.62
N MET A 242 -8.35 -1.24 -15.95
CA MET A 242 -7.15 -0.87 -16.73
C MET A 242 -7.31 0.41 -17.56
N THR A 243 -8.51 0.76 -18.01
CA THR A 243 -8.69 1.95 -18.87
C THR A 243 -8.43 3.29 -18.18
N PRO A 244 -8.64 3.47 -16.84
CA PRO A 244 -8.24 4.71 -16.19
C PRO A 244 -6.75 5.02 -16.37
N PHE A 245 -5.90 3.99 -16.37
CA PHE A 245 -4.48 4.14 -16.63
C PHE A 245 -4.17 4.53 -18.08
N LEU A 246 -4.91 3.99 -19.05
CA LEU A 246 -4.77 4.35 -20.46
C LEU A 246 -5.12 5.83 -20.69
N HIS A 247 -6.30 6.26 -20.24
CA HIS A 247 -6.70 7.67 -20.34
C HIS A 247 -5.74 8.59 -19.58
N ALA A 248 -5.23 8.15 -18.43
CA ALA A 248 -4.20 8.88 -17.70
C ALA A 248 -2.95 9.09 -18.56
N CYS A 249 -2.50 8.08 -19.31
CA CYS A 249 -1.30 8.20 -20.15
C CYS A 249 -1.46 9.23 -21.27
N PHE A 250 -2.55 9.16 -22.04
CA PHE A 250 -2.81 10.14 -23.11
C PHE A 250 -2.92 11.56 -22.55
N SER A 251 -3.73 11.73 -21.50
CA SER A 251 -3.94 13.03 -20.86
C SER A 251 -2.68 13.58 -20.21
N ALA A 252 -1.78 12.72 -19.71
CA ALA A 252 -0.48 13.10 -19.15
C ALA A 252 0.44 13.69 -20.21
N ILE A 253 0.47 13.10 -21.40
CA ILE A 253 1.23 13.60 -22.55
C ILE A 253 0.74 15.02 -22.88
N PHE A 254 -0.56 15.21 -23.06
CA PHE A 254 -1.07 16.54 -23.36
C PHE A 254 -0.82 17.52 -22.21
N GLY A 255 -1.05 17.11 -20.97
CA GLY A 255 -0.80 17.92 -19.78
C GLY A 255 0.64 18.39 -19.65
N TYR A 256 1.62 17.55 -20.00
CA TYR A 256 3.03 17.92 -20.06
C TYR A 256 3.27 19.09 -21.04
N PHE A 257 2.69 19.01 -22.23
CA PHE A 257 2.79 20.06 -23.25
C PHE A 257 2.02 21.33 -22.88
N ILE A 258 0.88 21.23 -22.19
CA ILE A 258 0.18 22.39 -21.62
C ILE A 258 1.08 23.12 -20.63
N ALA A 259 1.81 22.40 -19.79
CA ALA A 259 2.76 23.00 -18.87
C ALA A 259 3.94 23.68 -19.58
N LEU A 260 4.48 23.08 -20.64
CA LEU A 260 5.49 23.73 -21.49
C LEU A 260 4.96 25.00 -22.17
N SER A 261 3.70 24.95 -22.62
CA SER A 261 3.00 26.11 -23.19
C SER A 261 2.86 27.24 -22.16
N ALA A 262 2.50 26.91 -20.91
CA ALA A 262 2.40 27.87 -19.81
C ALA A 262 3.75 28.45 -19.39
N ALA A 263 4.84 27.67 -19.52
CA ALA A 263 6.19 28.09 -19.18
C ALA A 263 6.83 28.97 -20.28
N ASN A 264 6.55 28.71 -21.56
CA ASN A 264 7.18 29.40 -22.68
C ASN A 264 6.19 30.23 -23.50
N ARG A 265 6.09 31.53 -23.17
CA ARG A 265 5.17 32.47 -23.84
C ARG A 265 5.39 32.59 -25.35
N ARG A 266 6.64 32.50 -25.83
CA ARG A 266 6.98 32.67 -27.25
C ARG A 266 6.47 31.52 -28.11
N HIS A 267 6.56 30.28 -27.60
CA HIS A 267 6.19 29.07 -28.34
C HIS A 267 4.92 28.39 -27.78
N ARG A 268 4.10 29.12 -27.02
CA ARG A 268 2.93 28.58 -26.32
C ARG A 268 1.98 27.82 -27.23
N VAL A 269 1.69 28.37 -28.41
CA VAL A 269 0.75 27.78 -29.38
C VAL A 269 1.33 26.49 -29.94
N VAL A 270 2.62 26.49 -30.27
CA VAL A 270 3.30 25.32 -30.83
C VAL A 270 3.29 24.17 -29.82
N PHE A 271 3.65 24.41 -28.56
CA PHE A 271 3.61 23.36 -27.54
C PHE A 271 2.20 22.81 -27.34
N PHE A 272 1.20 23.68 -27.29
CA PHE A 272 -0.19 23.26 -27.13
C PHE A 272 -0.67 22.38 -28.30
N LEU A 273 -0.44 22.81 -29.55
CA LEU A 273 -0.85 22.06 -30.73
C LEU A 273 -0.09 20.74 -30.89
N LEU A 274 1.21 20.70 -30.55
CA LEU A 274 1.97 19.46 -30.55
C LEU A 274 1.45 18.46 -29.52
N GLY A 275 1.13 18.94 -28.30
CA GLY A 275 0.56 18.11 -27.26
C GLY A 275 -0.82 17.55 -27.62
N LEU A 276 -1.68 18.40 -28.18
CA LEU A 276 -3.02 18.00 -28.63
C LEU A 276 -2.92 16.99 -29.77
N GLY A 277 -2.14 17.30 -30.81
CA GLY A 277 -1.96 16.42 -31.96
C GLY A 277 -1.39 15.06 -31.57
N LEU A 278 -0.37 15.01 -30.71
CA LEU A 278 0.24 13.75 -30.26
C LEU A 278 -0.74 12.93 -29.42
N SER A 279 -1.45 13.56 -28.46
CA SER A 279 -2.41 12.83 -27.61
C SER A 279 -3.58 12.30 -28.43
N SER A 280 -4.18 13.15 -29.27
CA SER A 280 -5.32 12.75 -30.13
C SER A 280 -4.93 11.69 -31.17
N LEU A 281 -3.69 11.72 -31.69
CA LEU A 281 -3.19 10.67 -32.56
C LEU A 281 -3.08 9.34 -31.82
N LEU A 282 -2.44 9.31 -30.64
CA LEU A 282 -2.27 8.08 -29.86
C LEU A 282 -3.62 7.50 -29.41
N HIS A 283 -4.54 8.37 -28.99
CA HIS A 283 -5.91 7.99 -28.64
C HIS A 283 -6.63 7.40 -29.86
N GLY A 284 -6.66 8.12 -30.98
CA GLY A 284 -7.37 7.65 -32.17
C GLY A 284 -6.75 6.38 -32.78
N LEU A 285 -5.44 6.20 -32.69
CA LEU A 285 -4.78 4.94 -33.05
C LEU A 285 -5.25 3.78 -32.17
N TYR A 286 -5.36 4.00 -30.85
CA TYR A 286 -5.87 2.97 -29.93
C TYR A 286 -7.29 2.56 -30.33
N ASP A 287 -8.22 3.52 -30.47
CA ASP A 287 -9.61 3.24 -30.80
C ASP A 287 -9.80 2.58 -32.16
N THR A 288 -8.95 2.97 -33.14
CA THR A 288 -8.99 2.38 -34.48
C THR A 288 -8.61 0.92 -34.47
N PHE A 289 -7.57 0.55 -33.71
CA PHE A 289 -6.92 -0.75 -33.84
C PHE A 289 -7.26 -1.74 -32.74
N VAL A 290 -7.69 -1.31 -31.55
CA VAL A 290 -7.99 -2.22 -30.43
C VAL A 290 -9.08 -3.22 -30.76
N GLY A 291 -10.08 -2.80 -31.55
CA GLY A 291 -11.16 -3.68 -32.03
C GLY A 291 -10.74 -4.65 -33.14
N GLU A 292 -9.69 -4.33 -33.91
CA GLU A 292 -9.17 -5.16 -35.00
C GLU A 292 -8.15 -6.19 -34.48
N SER A 293 -7.26 -5.75 -33.60
CA SER A 293 -6.22 -6.57 -33.01
C SER A 293 -5.91 -6.09 -31.59
N PRO A 294 -6.22 -6.87 -30.55
CA PRO A 294 -5.88 -6.53 -29.18
C PRO A 294 -4.37 -6.25 -28.99
N LEU A 295 -3.51 -6.94 -29.75
CA LEU A 295 -2.06 -6.73 -29.72
C LEU A 295 -1.68 -5.31 -30.15
N LEU A 296 -2.33 -4.74 -31.18
CA LEU A 296 -2.07 -3.36 -31.60
C LEU A 296 -2.49 -2.38 -30.50
N GLY A 297 -3.60 -2.63 -29.81
CA GLY A 297 -4.00 -1.85 -28.64
C GLY A 297 -2.95 -1.86 -27.52
N VAL A 298 -2.38 -3.05 -27.23
CA VAL A 298 -1.28 -3.20 -26.25
C VAL A 298 -0.03 -2.43 -26.68
N LEU A 299 0.33 -2.47 -27.97
CA LEU A 299 1.49 -1.74 -28.48
C LEU A 299 1.31 -0.21 -28.38
N VAL A 300 0.12 0.31 -28.72
CA VAL A 300 -0.19 1.74 -28.59
C VAL A 300 -0.16 2.17 -27.12
N GLN A 301 -0.75 1.38 -26.22
CA GLN A 301 -0.72 1.66 -24.78
C GLN A 301 0.71 1.62 -24.22
N GLY A 302 1.50 0.60 -24.60
CA GLY A 302 2.90 0.47 -24.19
C GLY A 302 3.75 1.64 -24.66
N GLY A 303 3.56 2.07 -25.91
CA GLY A 303 4.22 3.25 -26.47
C GLY A 303 3.84 4.55 -25.76
N ALA A 304 2.54 4.76 -25.48
CA ALA A 304 2.07 5.92 -24.73
C ALA A 304 2.65 5.95 -23.30
N PHE A 305 2.64 4.81 -22.62
CA PHE A 305 3.24 4.70 -21.29
C PHE A 305 4.76 4.97 -21.32
N PHE A 306 5.48 4.44 -22.31
CA PHE A 306 6.90 4.70 -22.50
C PHE A 306 7.20 6.20 -22.69
N LEU A 307 6.39 6.89 -23.50
CA LEU A 307 6.49 8.34 -23.68
C LEU A 307 6.26 9.10 -22.37
N VAL A 308 5.23 8.72 -21.60
CA VAL A 308 4.96 9.31 -20.28
C VAL A 308 6.16 9.11 -19.34
N MET A 309 6.75 7.91 -19.29
CA MET A 309 7.94 7.66 -18.47
C MET A 309 9.14 8.51 -18.90
N THR A 310 9.32 8.70 -20.21
CA THR A 310 10.37 9.56 -20.76
C THR A 310 10.14 11.03 -20.40
N TYR A 311 8.89 11.49 -20.42
CA TYR A 311 8.56 12.86 -20.01
C TYR A 311 8.68 13.07 -18.51
N ILE A 312 8.41 12.06 -17.68
CA ILE A 312 8.68 12.13 -16.24
C ILE A 312 10.18 12.23 -15.97
N LEU A 313 11.01 11.42 -16.64
CA LEU A 313 12.47 11.50 -16.56
C LEU A 313 12.95 12.91 -16.88
N LYS A 314 12.52 13.43 -18.03
CA LYS A 314 12.89 14.77 -18.50
C LYS A 314 12.38 15.87 -17.57
N ALA A 315 11.15 15.78 -17.10
CA ALA A 315 10.55 16.78 -16.20
C ALA A 315 11.25 16.83 -14.84
N ARG A 316 11.83 15.72 -14.39
CA ARG A 316 12.60 15.62 -13.14
C ARG A 316 14.10 15.88 -13.32
N GLY A 317 14.58 16.07 -14.55
CA GLY A 317 16.00 16.28 -14.85
C GLY A 317 16.88 15.06 -14.55
N LEU A 318 16.31 13.85 -14.59
CA LEU A 318 17.02 12.61 -14.28
C LEU A 318 17.79 12.11 -15.50
N SER A 319 19.02 11.65 -15.27
CA SER A 319 19.89 11.11 -16.32
C SER A 319 19.62 9.63 -16.63
N SER A 320 19.02 8.89 -15.71
CA SER A 320 18.83 7.44 -15.84
C SER A 320 17.49 6.94 -15.31
N ALA A 321 16.91 5.94 -15.99
CA ALA A 321 15.71 5.23 -15.55
C ALA A 321 15.89 4.51 -14.21
N ARG A 322 17.13 4.15 -13.82
CA ARG A 322 17.41 3.54 -12.50
C ARG A 322 17.09 4.50 -11.34
N GLU A 323 17.19 5.81 -11.58
CA GLU A 323 16.88 6.85 -10.60
C GLU A 323 15.36 7.00 -10.36
N LEU A 324 14.51 6.54 -11.29
CA LEU A 324 13.06 6.52 -11.07
C LEU A 324 12.68 5.57 -9.94
N GLY A 325 13.23 4.36 -9.92
CA GLY A 325 12.90 3.33 -8.93
C GLY A 325 13.25 3.77 -7.50
N GLY A 326 14.42 4.39 -7.33
CA GLY A 326 14.86 4.90 -6.02
C GLY A 326 14.04 6.07 -5.49
N GLY A 327 13.44 6.91 -6.35
CA GLY A 327 12.63 8.05 -5.92
C GLY A 327 11.14 7.75 -5.76
N VAL A 328 10.60 6.85 -6.57
CA VAL A 328 9.16 6.54 -6.68
C VAL A 328 8.71 5.55 -5.59
N PHE A 329 9.52 4.54 -5.27
CA PHE A 329 9.17 3.54 -4.25
C PHE A 329 9.57 3.96 -2.83
N ASN A 330 10.60 4.79 -2.66
CA ASN A 330 11.00 5.32 -1.35
C ASN A 330 10.00 6.31 -0.73
N ARG A 331 9.05 6.84 -1.52
CA ARG A 331 7.95 7.69 -1.01
C ARG A 331 6.71 6.90 -0.57
N THR A 332 6.58 5.64 -1.00
CA THR A 332 5.28 4.93 -0.97
C THR A 332 5.16 3.89 0.15
N VAL A 333 6.25 3.57 0.86
CA VAL A 333 6.20 2.77 2.09
C VAL A 333 6.85 3.55 3.22
N MET A 334 6.04 3.93 4.21
CA MET A 334 6.55 4.51 5.45
C MET A 334 7.43 3.49 6.17
N ILE A 335 8.74 3.62 6.02
CA ILE A 335 9.68 3.73 7.13
C ILE A 335 10.71 4.77 6.68
N LYS A 336 10.58 6.02 7.14
CA LYS A 336 11.76 6.86 7.25
C LYS A 336 12.58 6.18 8.35
N ALA A 337 13.57 5.37 7.96
CA ALA A 337 14.59 4.96 8.91
C ALA A 337 15.04 6.26 9.60
N PRO A 338 15.11 6.30 10.95
CA PRO A 338 15.66 7.48 11.60
C PRO A 338 16.99 7.74 10.92
N ALA A 339 17.12 8.94 10.35
CA ALA A 339 18.40 9.38 9.83
C ALA A 339 19.38 9.13 10.96
N LEU A 340 20.35 8.24 10.75
CA LEU A 340 21.49 8.13 11.65
C LEU A 340 22.09 9.53 11.69
N ALA A 341 21.77 10.26 12.75
CA ALA A 341 22.42 11.50 13.07
C ALA A 341 23.88 11.13 13.31
N GLY A 342 24.76 11.66 12.45
CA GLY A 342 26.20 11.50 12.58
C GLY A 342 26.77 10.32 11.80
N ALA A 343 26.74 10.40 10.46
CA ALA A 343 27.90 9.93 9.72
C ALA A 343 28.94 11.05 9.77
N PRO A 344 30.07 10.93 10.48
CA PRO A 344 31.14 11.88 10.34
C PRO A 344 31.74 11.71 8.94
N ALA A 345 31.62 12.75 8.13
CA ALA A 345 32.50 12.97 7.01
C ALA A 345 33.89 13.29 7.58
N SER A 346 34.86 12.42 7.34
CA SER A 346 36.24 12.77 6.98
C SER A 346 37.10 11.53 7.12
N ALA A 347 37.71 11.13 6.01
CA ALA A 347 38.89 10.29 6.02
C ALA A 347 39.98 10.99 6.86
N MET A 348 40.44 10.34 7.93
CA MET A 348 41.74 10.61 8.51
C MET A 348 42.43 9.27 8.70
N ALA A 349 43.68 9.24 8.24
CA ALA A 349 44.56 8.09 8.23
C ALA A 349 44.70 7.47 9.62
N VAL A 350 44.57 6.14 9.67
CA VAL A 350 44.94 5.35 10.85
C VAL A 350 46.42 5.03 10.72
N GLU A 351 47.25 5.64 11.56
CA GLU A 351 48.57 5.09 11.89
C GLU A 351 48.37 3.90 12.85
N PRO A 352 49.11 2.78 12.69
CA PRO A 352 48.96 1.63 13.58
C PRO A 352 49.70 1.88 14.90
N ALA A 353 48.98 1.76 16.02
CA ALA A 353 49.56 1.71 17.35
C ALA A 353 50.23 0.33 17.59
N PRO A 354 51.28 0.27 18.44
CA PRO A 354 52.17 -0.88 18.54
C PRO A 354 51.51 -2.08 19.24
N VAL A 355 51.87 -3.27 18.76
CA VAL A 355 51.56 -4.56 19.38
C VAL A 355 52.35 -4.68 20.68
N VAL A 356 51.64 -4.81 21.81
CA VAL A 356 52.22 -5.25 23.09
C VAL A 356 51.67 -6.64 23.39
N ALA A 357 52.59 -7.61 23.50
CA ALA A 357 52.31 -8.99 23.89
C ALA A 357 51.97 -9.08 25.40
N PRO A 358 51.26 -10.15 25.84
CA PRO A 358 50.51 -10.16 27.08
C PRO A 358 51.38 -10.48 28.30
N VAL A 359 51.05 -9.89 29.45
CA VAL A 359 51.56 -10.33 30.75
C VAL A 359 50.45 -11.10 31.46
N GLU A 360 50.70 -12.38 31.65
CA GLU A 360 49.89 -13.31 32.43
C GLU A 360 49.84 -12.89 33.90
N SER A 361 48.62 -12.76 34.43
CA SER A 361 48.33 -12.90 35.85
C SER A 361 47.33 -14.04 35.97
N ALA A 362 47.76 -15.15 36.55
CA ALA A 362 46.94 -16.31 36.86
C ALA A 362 45.97 -15.97 38.00
N ALA A 363 44.87 -15.32 37.64
CA ALA A 363 43.61 -15.37 38.37
C ALA A 363 42.60 -15.98 37.40
N ALA A 364 41.85 -16.99 37.83
CA ALA A 364 40.85 -17.68 37.02
C ALA A 364 39.99 -16.66 36.25
N LEU A 365 40.18 -16.56 34.93
CA LEU A 365 39.54 -15.55 34.10
C LEU A 365 38.12 -16.04 33.83
N TRP A 366 37.12 -15.40 34.41
CA TRP A 366 35.74 -15.78 34.16
C TRP A 366 35.29 -15.24 32.80
N ARG A 367 34.52 -16.02 32.05
CA ARG A 367 33.93 -15.56 30.78
C ARG A 367 32.48 -15.96 30.63
N LEU A 368 31.76 -15.21 29.82
CA LEU A 368 30.47 -15.62 29.27
C LEU A 368 30.65 -16.06 27.83
N ARG A 369 30.14 -17.25 27.49
CA ARG A 369 30.02 -17.68 26.10
C ARG A 369 28.55 -17.70 25.70
N GLY A 370 28.21 -17.01 24.61
CA GLY A 370 26.88 -17.11 24.01
C GLY A 370 26.72 -18.44 23.29
N VAL A 371 25.70 -19.20 23.68
CA VAL A 371 25.37 -20.51 23.11
C VAL A 371 24.06 -20.51 22.30
N ALA A 372 23.20 -19.50 22.50
CA ALA A 372 21.99 -19.30 21.70
C ALA A 372 21.60 -17.81 21.63
N GLY A 373 20.78 -17.45 20.64
CA GLY A 373 20.31 -16.09 20.37
C GLY A 373 21.38 -15.16 19.75
N PRO A 374 21.13 -13.85 19.68
CA PRO A 374 22.04 -12.85 19.08
C PRO A 374 23.46 -12.82 19.67
N ALA A 375 23.66 -13.34 20.88
CA ALA A 375 24.98 -13.46 21.48
C ALA A 375 25.73 -14.75 21.08
N CYS A 376 25.11 -15.68 20.35
CA CYS A 376 25.70 -16.98 19.99
C CYS A 376 27.05 -16.85 19.29
N GLY A 377 28.03 -17.65 19.73
CA GLY A 377 29.40 -17.64 19.20
C GLY A 377 30.26 -16.48 19.69
N ARG A 378 29.71 -15.51 20.41
CA ARG A 378 30.47 -14.43 21.04
C ARG A 378 30.91 -14.84 22.44
N THR A 379 32.06 -14.32 22.83
CA THR A 379 32.60 -14.51 24.17
C THR A 379 32.89 -13.16 24.80
N PHE A 380 32.66 -13.05 26.10
CA PHE A 380 32.83 -11.82 26.87
C PHE A 380 33.62 -12.14 28.13
N ASP A 381 34.81 -11.55 28.25
CA ASP A 381 35.66 -11.76 29.41
C ASP A 381 35.19 -10.86 30.55
N LEU A 382 35.04 -11.43 31.75
CA LEU A 382 34.49 -10.74 32.90
C LEU A 382 35.63 -10.14 33.74
N LEU A 383 35.89 -8.85 33.52
CA LEU A 383 36.97 -8.10 34.18
C LEU A 383 36.50 -7.29 35.40
N GLY A 384 35.18 -7.17 35.60
CA GLY A 384 34.54 -6.36 36.64
C GLY A 384 33.02 -6.39 36.49
N GLU A 385 32.31 -5.45 37.12
CA GLU A 385 30.85 -5.36 36.97
C GLU A 385 30.47 -5.29 35.49
N THR A 386 29.72 -6.30 35.03
CA THR A 386 29.39 -6.48 33.62
C THR A 386 27.88 -6.37 33.42
N ARG A 387 27.47 -5.32 32.69
CA ARG A 387 26.05 -5.05 32.40
C ARG A 387 25.64 -5.63 31.05
N MET A 388 24.45 -6.24 31.04
CA MET A 388 23.79 -6.83 29.87
C MET A 388 22.54 -6.04 29.51
N GLY A 389 22.37 -5.67 28.25
CA GLY A 389 21.21 -4.89 27.83
C GLY A 389 21.34 -4.30 26.43
N ARG A 390 20.37 -3.43 26.09
CA ARG A 390 20.24 -2.84 24.76
C ARG A 390 20.96 -1.49 24.60
N ASP A 391 21.46 -0.90 25.68
CA ASP A 391 22.13 0.40 25.65
C ASP A 391 23.65 0.26 25.45
N PRO A 392 24.20 0.66 24.29
CA PRO A 392 25.63 0.53 24.00
C PRO A 392 26.52 1.42 24.88
N SER A 393 25.96 2.45 25.53
CA SER A 393 26.72 3.34 26.42
C SER A 393 26.86 2.81 27.85
N ARG A 394 26.05 1.80 28.22
CA ARG A 394 25.95 1.29 29.60
C ARG A 394 26.14 -0.21 29.73
N CYS A 395 26.04 -0.97 28.64
CA CYS A 395 26.13 -2.42 28.66
C CYS A 395 27.33 -2.92 27.88
N ALA A 396 28.17 -3.73 28.54
CA ALA A 396 29.29 -4.42 27.91
C ALA A 396 28.81 -5.59 27.05
N VAL A 397 27.73 -6.25 27.45
CA VAL A 397 27.09 -7.31 26.67
C VAL A 397 25.84 -6.75 26.00
N LEU A 398 26.00 -6.41 24.73
CA LEU A 398 24.96 -5.80 23.90
C LEU A 398 24.01 -6.85 23.33
N MET A 399 22.72 -6.67 23.61
CA MET A 399 21.62 -7.50 23.11
C MET A 399 20.56 -6.62 22.44
N ASP A 400 20.56 -6.56 21.11
CA ASP A 400 19.63 -5.71 20.34
C ASP A 400 18.28 -6.40 20.11
N GLU A 401 17.54 -6.63 21.20
CA GLU A 401 16.23 -7.26 21.20
C GLU A 401 15.17 -6.37 21.84
N LYS A 402 13.97 -6.26 21.25
CA LYS A 402 12.89 -5.41 21.77
C LYS A 402 12.38 -5.84 23.16
N THR A 403 12.50 -7.12 23.48
CA THR A 403 12.15 -7.71 24.79
C THR A 403 13.22 -7.44 25.86
N VAL A 404 14.39 -6.92 25.47
CA VAL A 404 15.50 -6.63 26.37
C VAL A 404 15.52 -5.13 26.74
N SER A 405 15.45 -4.85 28.04
CA SER A 405 15.60 -3.51 28.61
C SER A 405 16.95 -2.86 28.28
N ARG A 406 17.03 -1.53 28.33
CA ARG A 406 18.27 -0.76 28.12
C ARG A 406 19.42 -1.26 29.00
N GLU A 407 19.11 -1.48 30.27
CA GLU A 407 19.94 -2.21 31.23
C GLU A 407 19.05 -3.35 31.76
N HIS A 408 19.38 -4.59 31.45
CA HIS A 408 18.51 -5.74 31.74
C HIS A 408 18.96 -6.52 32.97
N ALA A 409 20.26 -6.80 33.04
CA ALA A 409 20.89 -7.55 34.11
C ALA A 409 22.32 -7.08 34.33
N ALA A 410 22.84 -7.27 35.53
CA ALA A 410 24.23 -7.01 35.87
C ALA A 410 24.85 -8.24 36.53
N LEU A 411 26.12 -8.49 36.22
CA LEU A 411 26.97 -9.46 36.90
C LEU A 411 27.97 -8.69 37.74
N VAL A 412 27.92 -8.90 39.05
CA VAL A 412 28.79 -8.25 40.02
C VAL A 412 29.73 -9.31 40.61
N PRO A 413 31.04 -9.09 40.63
CA PRO A 413 31.97 -10.03 41.24
C PRO A 413 31.75 -10.06 42.77
N ASP A 414 31.71 -11.25 43.35
CA ASP A 414 31.71 -11.47 44.80
C ASP A 414 33.10 -12.01 45.22
N ALA A 415 33.92 -11.12 45.77
CA ALA A 415 35.29 -11.40 46.16
C ALA A 415 35.40 -12.36 47.36
N GLU A 416 34.38 -12.41 48.23
CA GLU A 416 34.40 -13.29 49.41
C GLU A 416 34.10 -14.75 49.02
N ARG A 417 33.27 -14.95 48.00
CA ARG A 417 32.82 -16.27 47.54
C ARG A 417 33.52 -16.79 46.30
N ALA A 418 34.43 -15.99 45.71
CA ALA A 418 35.05 -16.26 44.43
C ALA A 418 34.01 -16.64 43.34
N ALA A 419 32.87 -15.94 43.33
CA ALA A 419 31.72 -16.24 42.49
C ALA A 419 31.17 -14.96 41.82
N TRP A 420 30.23 -15.11 40.89
CA TRP A 420 29.52 -13.99 40.27
C TRP A 420 28.09 -13.93 40.77
N ARG A 421 27.66 -12.75 41.20
CA ARG A 421 26.25 -12.47 41.54
C ARG A 421 25.55 -11.83 40.36
N LEU A 422 24.52 -12.48 39.86
CA LEU A 422 23.59 -11.93 38.90
C LEU A 422 22.52 -11.10 39.61
N GLN A 423 22.20 -9.93 39.08
CA GLN A 423 21.11 -9.06 39.51
C GLN A 423 20.26 -8.66 38.31
N ARG A 424 18.94 -8.78 38.43
CA ARG A 424 17.99 -8.26 37.45
C ARG A 424 17.80 -6.76 37.65
N LEU A 425 18.04 -5.99 36.60
CA LEU A 425 17.81 -4.54 36.57
C LEU A 425 16.51 -4.16 35.84
N SER A 426 16.00 -5.07 35.00
CA SER A 426 14.78 -4.87 34.22
C SER A 426 13.53 -4.96 35.11
N HIS A 427 12.63 -3.97 35.07
CA HIS A 427 11.34 -4.06 35.80
C HIS A 427 10.28 -4.92 35.10
N ARG A 428 10.44 -5.21 33.80
CA ARG A 428 9.42 -5.87 32.96
C ARG A 428 9.82 -7.24 32.43
N GLY A 429 11.10 -7.43 32.11
CA GLY A 429 11.63 -8.69 31.58
C GLY A 429 12.27 -9.51 32.69
N HIS A 430 12.06 -10.82 32.66
CA HIS A 430 12.70 -11.77 33.56
C HIS A 430 14.10 -12.16 33.07
N VAL A 431 14.95 -12.53 34.01
CA VAL A 431 16.23 -13.20 33.75
C VAL A 431 16.09 -14.62 34.27
N TYR A 432 16.56 -15.59 33.50
CA TYR A 432 16.51 -16.99 33.91
C TYR A 432 17.92 -17.51 34.15
N VAL A 433 18.08 -18.30 35.21
CA VAL A 433 19.29 -19.09 35.47
C VAL A 433 18.89 -20.56 35.46
N ASN A 434 19.48 -21.35 34.56
CA ASN A 434 19.15 -22.76 34.34
C ASN A 434 17.63 -23.00 34.17
N GLY A 435 16.97 -22.13 33.41
CA GLY A 435 15.54 -22.20 33.10
C GLY A 435 14.59 -21.70 34.19
N ARG A 436 15.10 -21.25 35.35
CA ARG A 436 14.28 -20.71 36.45
C ARG A 436 14.38 -19.18 36.51
N PRO A 437 13.26 -18.44 36.60
CA PRO A 437 13.30 -16.99 36.71
C PRO A 437 13.88 -16.57 38.07
N VAL A 438 14.78 -15.59 38.06
CA VAL A 438 15.45 -15.08 39.27
C VAL A 438 15.54 -13.56 39.26
N ASP A 439 15.46 -12.95 40.44
CA ASP A 439 15.78 -11.53 40.65
C ASP A 439 17.26 -11.35 41.01
N GLU A 440 17.79 -12.24 41.83
CA GLU A 440 19.22 -12.36 42.13
C GLU A 440 19.64 -13.83 42.19
N ALA A 441 20.87 -14.15 41.77
CA ALA A 441 21.42 -15.49 41.89
C ALA A 441 22.95 -15.46 42.00
N PHE A 442 23.52 -16.38 42.78
CA PHE A 442 24.95 -16.69 42.70
C PHE A 442 25.16 -17.72 41.60
N LEU A 443 26.17 -17.50 40.76
CA LEU A 443 26.45 -18.33 39.60
C LEU A 443 27.69 -19.20 39.84
N ALA A 444 27.58 -20.46 39.40
CA ALA A 444 28.67 -21.41 39.31
C ALA A 444 29.11 -21.58 37.84
N PRO A 445 30.36 -22.06 37.61
CA PRO A 445 30.78 -22.45 36.26
C PRO A 445 29.82 -23.48 35.65
N GLY A 446 29.42 -23.26 34.41
CA GLY A 446 28.45 -24.08 33.68
C GLY A 446 27.00 -23.57 33.74
N ASP A 447 26.69 -22.61 34.61
CA ASP A 447 25.34 -22.05 34.71
C ASP A 447 24.95 -21.29 33.43
N GLN A 448 23.69 -21.50 33.01
CA GLN A 448 23.12 -20.85 31.83
C GLN A 448 22.27 -19.65 32.25
N ILE A 449 22.66 -18.48 31.79
CA ILE A 449 21.96 -17.22 31.97
C ILE A 449 21.19 -16.90 30.70
N GLN A 450 19.88 -16.73 30.80
CA GLN A 450 19.03 -16.33 29.69
C GLN A 450 18.49 -14.92 29.89
N VAL A 451 18.70 -14.07 28.89
CA VAL A 451 18.17 -12.71 28.80
C VAL A 451 17.56 -12.52 27.42
N GLY A 452 16.23 -12.32 27.36
CA GLY A 452 15.50 -12.34 26.09
C GLY A 452 15.61 -13.72 25.42
N THR A 453 16.02 -13.74 24.15
CA THR A 453 16.30 -14.98 23.42
C THR A 453 17.77 -15.42 23.48
N SER A 454 18.64 -14.61 24.09
CA SER A 454 20.06 -14.92 24.26
C SER A 454 20.31 -15.81 25.46
N VAL A 455 21.10 -16.88 25.27
CA VAL A 455 21.57 -17.77 26.34
C VAL A 455 23.10 -17.71 26.40
N LEU A 456 23.61 -17.42 27.60
CA LEU A 456 25.03 -17.28 27.91
C LEU A 456 25.41 -18.32 28.97
N VAL A 457 26.55 -18.97 28.82
CA VAL A 457 27.09 -19.90 29.81
C VAL A 457 28.27 -19.23 30.52
N LEU A 458 28.25 -19.25 31.85
CA LEU A 458 29.38 -18.80 32.66
C LEU A 458 30.46 -19.88 32.67
N GLU A 459 31.69 -19.52 32.37
CA GLU A 459 32.82 -20.43 32.32
C GLU A 459 34.02 -19.84 33.05
N VAL A 460 34.89 -20.74 33.51
CA VAL A 460 36.24 -20.39 33.93
C VAL A 460 37.15 -20.67 32.73
N ALA A 461 37.89 -19.66 32.29
CA ALA A 461 38.82 -19.73 31.17
C ALA A 461 40.06 -20.57 31.50
#